data_AF-A0A2V5YU35-F1
#
_entry.id   AF-A0A2V5YU35-F1
#
_cell.length_a   1.000
_cell.length_b   1.000
_cell.length_c   1.000
_cell.angle_alpha   90.00
_cell.angle_beta   90.00
_cell.angle_gamma   90.00
#
_symmetry.space_group_name_H-M   'P 1'
#
loop_
_entity.id
_entity.type
_entity.pdbx_description
1 polymer ?
#
loop_
_entity_poly.entity_id
_entity_poly.type
_entity_poly.pdbx_seq_one_letter_code
_entity_poly.pdbx_strand_id
1 'polypeptide(L)'
;MRITVTDYLDVISSWCFWSEPTWAELKKRYDGRVEFQWKVALMDPIGLPTSREQEQWFYRRSGMMMRSPFMLNTDWYDPSLPEWLAPNCVAEAARDFGFDDDRVRLALSHAALREGKKVSDWAVAAEIGAGAGKIDKK
;
A
#
# COMPACT_ATOMS: atom_id res chain seq x y z
N MET A 1 -1.11 -24.67 18.96
CA MET A 1 -1.98 -23.56 18.52
C MET A 1 -1.13 -22.64 17.65
N ARG A 2 -1.48 -22.48 16.37
CA ARG A 2 -0.79 -21.56 15.48
C ARG A 2 -1.38 -20.17 15.72
N ILE A 3 -0.54 -19.18 16.06
CA ILE A 3 -1.00 -17.79 16.23
C ILE A 3 -1.04 -17.16 14.85
N THR A 4 -2.14 -16.51 14.51
CA THR A 4 -2.30 -15.76 13.25
C THR A 4 -2.41 -14.28 13.55
N VAL A 5 -1.62 -13.47 12.85
CA VAL A 5 -1.65 -12.01 12.90
C VAL A 5 -2.19 -11.51 11.56
N THR A 6 -3.22 -10.67 11.62
CA THR A 6 -3.82 -10.04 10.43
C THR A 6 -3.54 -8.54 10.46
N ASP A 7 -2.85 -8.05 9.44
CA ASP A 7 -2.69 -6.62 9.21
C ASP A 7 -3.85 -6.08 8.37
N TYR A 8 -4.58 -5.11 8.90
CA TYR A 8 -5.65 -4.43 8.17
C TYR A 8 -5.09 -3.14 7.61
N LEU A 9 -5.01 -3.06 6.27
CA LEU A 9 -4.29 -1.99 5.60
C LEU A 9 -5.07 -1.41 4.44
N ASP A 10 -4.75 -0.18 4.07
CA ASP A 10 -5.02 0.36 2.75
C ASP A 10 -3.68 0.43 2.00
N VAL A 11 -3.65 -0.08 0.77
CA VAL A 11 -2.42 -0.24 -0.03
C VAL A 11 -1.66 1.08 -0.19
N ILE A 12 -2.36 2.20 -0.23
CA ILE A 12 -1.75 3.52 -0.44
C ILE A 12 -1.77 4.41 0.80
N SER A 13 -2.11 3.87 1.97
CA SER A 13 -2.00 4.60 3.22
C SER A 13 -0.53 4.85 3.59
N SER A 14 -0.18 6.10 3.88
CA SER A 14 1.16 6.47 4.32
C SER A 14 1.55 5.76 5.63
N TRP A 15 0.63 5.58 6.56
CA TRP A 15 0.91 4.87 7.81
C TRP A 15 1.16 3.37 7.58
N CYS A 16 0.41 2.75 6.68
CA CYS A 16 0.65 1.36 6.28
C CYS A 16 2.04 1.24 5.64
N PHE A 17 2.38 2.12 4.69
CA PHE A 17 3.71 2.19 4.10
C PHE A 17 4.82 2.33 5.14
N TRP A 18 4.64 3.18 6.14
CA TRP A 18 5.62 3.36 7.21
C TRP A 18 5.76 2.16 8.15
N SER A 19 4.73 1.34 8.27
CA SER A 19 4.76 0.13 9.09
C SER A 19 5.47 -1.06 8.41
N GLU A 20 5.65 -1.04 7.09
CA GLU A 20 6.20 -2.17 6.32
C GLU A 20 7.55 -2.69 6.81
N PRO A 21 8.53 -1.85 7.20
CA PRO A 21 9.80 -2.36 7.74
C PRO A 21 9.60 -3.15 9.04
N THR A 22 8.69 -2.70 9.90
CA THR A 22 8.33 -3.42 11.13
C THR A 22 7.60 -4.72 10.81
N TRP A 23 6.67 -4.70 9.87
CA TRP A 23 5.95 -5.90 9.41
C TRP A 23 6.91 -6.96 8.85
N ALA A 24 7.85 -6.56 7.99
CA ALA A 24 8.87 -7.43 7.43
C ALA A 24 9.79 -8.03 8.52
N GLU A 25 10.21 -7.22 9.49
CA GLU A 25 11.04 -7.70 10.62
C GLU A 25 10.27 -8.67 11.52
N LEU A 26 8.98 -8.41 11.78
CA LEU A 26 8.13 -9.34 12.53
C LEU A 26 7.99 -10.68 11.81
N LYS A 27 7.71 -10.68 10.50
CA LYS A 27 7.66 -11.88 9.68
C LYS A 27 8.94 -12.69 9.77
N LYS A 28 10.09 -12.03 9.64
CA LYS A 28 11.42 -12.66 9.76
C LYS A 28 11.66 -13.23 11.16
N ARG A 29 11.39 -12.45 12.21
CA ARG A 29 11.66 -12.85 13.60
C ARG A 29 10.78 -14.02 14.05
N TYR A 30 9.55 -14.11 13.56
CA TYR A 30 8.56 -15.11 13.97
C TYR A 30 8.29 -16.18 12.90
N ASP A 31 9.20 -16.33 11.94
CA ASP A 31 9.10 -17.36 10.91
C ASP A 31 8.91 -18.76 11.51
N GLY A 32 8.06 -19.56 10.87
CA GLY A 32 7.64 -20.89 11.34
C GLY A 32 6.80 -20.91 12.64
N ARG A 33 6.61 -19.78 13.33
CA ARG A 33 5.88 -19.70 14.62
C ARG A 33 4.55 -18.97 14.52
N VAL A 34 4.47 -17.94 13.69
CA VAL A 34 3.30 -17.10 13.49
C VAL A 34 2.92 -17.10 12.02
N GLU A 35 1.62 -17.19 11.75
CA GLU A 35 1.08 -16.98 10.42
C GLU A 35 0.74 -15.49 10.25
N PHE A 36 1.28 -14.88 9.20
CA PHE A 36 1.07 -13.47 8.92
C PHE A 36 0.24 -13.32 7.65
N GLN A 37 -0.85 -12.57 7.74
CA GLN A 37 -1.73 -12.26 6.63
C GLN A 37 -2.11 -10.78 6.67
N TRP A 38 -2.64 -10.28 5.57
CA TRP A 38 -3.16 -8.92 5.47
C TRP A 38 -4.58 -8.92 4.89
N LYS A 39 -5.35 -7.87 5.11
CA LYS A 39 -6.67 -7.65 4.49
C LYS A 39 -6.81 -6.18 4.14
N VAL A 40 -7.39 -5.88 2.99
CA VAL A 40 -7.79 -4.49 2.69
C VAL A 40 -8.84 -4.02 3.70
N ALA A 41 -8.62 -2.84 4.27
CA ALA A 41 -9.58 -2.10 5.05
C ALA A 41 -9.73 -0.70 4.45
N LEU A 42 -10.85 -0.47 3.74
CA LEU A 42 -11.14 0.82 3.13
C LEU A 42 -11.38 1.88 4.20
N MET A 43 -10.78 3.05 4.00
CA MET A 43 -10.97 4.19 4.87
C MET A 43 -12.32 4.86 4.61
N ASP A 44 -12.95 5.37 5.69
CA ASP A 44 -14.10 6.25 5.56
C ASP A 44 -13.66 7.55 4.85
N PRO A 45 -14.43 8.05 3.85
CA PRO A 45 -14.09 9.28 3.12
C PRO A 45 -13.85 10.51 4.02
N ILE A 46 -14.47 10.57 5.19
CA ILE A 46 -14.29 11.66 6.17
C ILE A 46 -12.86 11.65 6.75
N GLY A 47 -12.19 10.51 6.73
CA GLY A 47 -10.81 10.34 7.17
C GLY A 47 -9.76 10.65 6.11
N LEU A 48 -10.17 10.96 4.88
CA LEU A 48 -9.25 11.22 3.77
C LEU A 48 -8.82 12.69 3.74
N PRO A 49 -7.61 12.99 3.22
CA PRO A 49 -7.24 14.36 2.89
C PRO A 49 -8.28 14.98 1.94
N THR A 50 -8.53 16.28 2.08
CA THR A 50 -9.44 17.04 1.23
C THR A 50 -8.70 17.84 0.15
N SER A 51 -7.36 17.90 0.23
CA SER A 51 -6.52 18.59 -0.76
C SER A 51 -5.11 18.02 -0.82
N ARG A 52 -4.40 18.32 -1.91
CA ARG A 52 -3.01 17.88 -2.09
C ARG A 52 -2.08 18.53 -1.06
N GLU A 53 -2.35 19.77 -0.67
CA GLU A 53 -1.61 20.49 0.37
C GLU A 53 -1.78 19.84 1.73
N GLN A 54 -2.99 19.38 2.05
CA GLN A 54 -3.25 18.65 3.29
C GLN A 54 -2.54 17.29 3.29
N GLU A 55 -2.58 16.56 2.18
CA GLU A 55 -1.82 15.30 2.04
C GLU A 55 -0.31 15.54 2.19
N GLN A 56 0.20 16.61 1.59
CA GLN A 56 1.60 17.00 1.75
C GLN A 56 1.95 17.32 3.21
N TRP A 57 1.05 17.96 3.95
CA TRP A 57 1.23 18.21 5.37
C TRP A 57 1.28 16.90 6.17
N PHE A 58 0.37 15.94 5.90
CA PHE A 58 0.39 14.63 6.53
C PHE A 58 1.69 13.87 6.25
N TYR A 59 2.24 13.98 5.04
CA TYR A 59 3.50 13.33 4.68
C TYR A 59 4.70 13.94 5.38
N ARG A 60 4.74 15.28 5.50
CA ARG A 60 5.79 15.94 6.27
C ARG A 60 5.76 15.51 7.72
N ARG A 61 4.56 15.51 8.33
CA ARG A 61 4.38 15.09 9.73
C ARG A 61 4.77 13.64 9.95
N SER A 62 4.23 12.71 9.16
CA SER A 62 4.50 11.27 9.33
C SER A 62 5.96 10.93 9.03
N GLY A 63 6.55 11.52 7.97
CA GLY A 63 7.97 11.35 7.65
C GLY A 63 8.89 11.82 8.78
N MET A 64 8.60 12.95 9.42
CA MET A 64 9.35 13.41 10.60
C MET A 64 9.22 12.45 11.77
N MET A 65 8.01 11.97 12.08
CA MET A 65 7.78 11.01 13.17
C MET A 65 8.54 9.70 12.94
N MET A 66 8.56 9.22 11.70
CA MET A 66 9.26 8.00 11.31
C MET A 66 10.78 8.18 11.10
N ARG A 67 11.29 9.42 11.23
CA ARG A 67 12.69 9.79 10.93
C ARG A 67 13.10 9.34 9.52
N SER A 68 12.17 9.45 8.57
CA SER A 68 12.39 9.00 7.19
C SER A 68 13.47 9.85 6.51
N PRO A 69 14.42 9.25 5.77
CA PRO A 69 15.42 9.97 5.00
C PRO A 69 14.85 10.57 3.70
N PHE A 70 13.56 10.33 3.41
CA PHE A 70 12.88 10.81 2.23
C PHE A 70 11.46 11.29 2.54
N MET A 71 10.91 12.10 1.64
CA MET A 71 9.50 12.49 1.65
C MET A 71 8.68 11.55 0.76
N LEU A 72 7.43 11.29 1.13
CA LEU A 72 6.47 10.66 0.23
C LEU A 72 5.99 11.65 -0.84
N ASN A 73 5.70 11.15 -2.03
CA ASN A 73 5.27 11.96 -3.18
C ASN A 73 3.75 12.13 -3.15
N THR A 74 3.24 13.34 -3.41
CA THR A 74 1.79 13.65 -3.52
C THR A 74 1.31 13.76 -4.97
N ASP A 75 2.17 13.56 -5.97
CA ASP A 75 1.82 13.69 -7.39
C ASP A 75 0.77 12.67 -7.81
N TRP A 76 0.69 11.52 -7.15
CA TRP A 76 -0.32 10.49 -7.39
C TRP A 76 -1.73 10.95 -6.96
N TYR A 77 -1.82 11.82 -5.95
CA TYR A 77 -3.06 12.19 -5.28
C TYR A 77 -4.08 12.84 -6.22
N ASP A 78 -5.36 12.53 -6.03
CA ASP A 78 -6.50 13.09 -6.75
C ASP A 78 -7.64 13.38 -5.76
N PRO A 79 -7.93 14.67 -5.44
CA PRO A 79 -8.96 15.04 -4.49
C PRO A 79 -10.39 14.82 -5.00
N SER A 80 -10.57 14.49 -6.28
CA SER A 80 -11.91 14.21 -6.84
C SER A 80 -12.39 12.78 -6.52
N LEU A 81 -11.49 11.91 -6.06
CA LEU A 81 -11.80 10.52 -5.77
C LEU A 81 -12.28 10.36 -4.31
N PRO A 82 -13.39 9.65 -4.07
CA PRO A 82 -13.87 9.36 -2.72
C PRO A 82 -13.09 8.23 -2.04
N GLU A 83 -12.31 7.45 -2.81
CA GLU A 83 -11.51 6.32 -2.37
C GLU A 83 -10.46 5.94 -3.43
N TRP A 84 -9.52 5.05 -3.08
CA TRP A 84 -8.54 4.49 -4.00
C TRP A 84 -8.74 2.99 -4.18
N LEU A 85 -9.83 2.67 -4.86
CA LEU A 85 -10.25 1.28 -5.06
C LEU A 85 -9.27 0.49 -5.94
N ALA A 86 -8.79 1.07 -7.04
CA ALA A 86 -7.93 0.39 -8.01
C ALA A 86 -6.70 -0.30 -7.39
N PRO A 87 -5.82 0.35 -6.60
CA PRO A 87 -4.66 -0.31 -6.01
C PRO A 87 -5.06 -1.39 -5.00
N ASN A 88 -6.12 -1.17 -4.21
CA ASN A 88 -6.63 -2.16 -3.27
C ASN A 88 -7.16 -3.42 -3.99
N CYS A 89 -7.95 -3.24 -5.05
CA CYS A 89 -8.48 -4.35 -5.85
C CYS A 89 -7.39 -5.10 -6.61
N VAL A 90 -6.39 -4.42 -7.17
CA VAL A 90 -5.28 -5.10 -7.87
C VAL A 90 -4.43 -5.91 -6.89
N ALA A 91 -4.22 -5.42 -5.67
CA ALA A 91 -3.54 -6.19 -4.62
C ALA A 91 -4.30 -7.45 -4.23
N GLU A 92 -5.63 -7.37 -4.04
CA GLU A 92 -6.46 -8.55 -3.75
C GLU A 92 -6.52 -9.51 -4.95
N ALA A 93 -6.67 -9.00 -6.18
CA ALA A 93 -6.69 -9.81 -7.39
C ALA A 93 -5.40 -10.63 -7.57
N ALA A 94 -4.24 -10.12 -7.14
CA ALA A 94 -2.99 -10.87 -7.21
C ALA A 94 -3.02 -12.19 -6.42
N ARG A 95 -3.83 -12.29 -5.37
CA ARG A 95 -4.04 -13.54 -4.62
C ARG A 95 -4.77 -14.58 -5.45
N ASP A 96 -5.74 -14.17 -6.26
CA ASP A 96 -6.42 -15.06 -7.20
C ASP A 96 -5.47 -15.64 -8.26
N PHE A 97 -4.35 -14.95 -8.53
CA PHE A 97 -3.26 -15.42 -9.37
C PHE A 97 -2.17 -16.21 -8.61
N GLY A 98 -2.35 -16.48 -7.31
CA GLY A 98 -1.43 -17.24 -6.47
C GLY A 98 -0.28 -16.44 -5.84
N PHE A 99 -0.36 -15.11 -5.85
CA PHE A 99 0.61 -14.22 -5.20
C PHE A 99 0.11 -13.81 -3.82
N ASP A 100 0.31 -14.67 -2.83
CA ASP A 100 -0.14 -14.45 -1.45
C ASP A 100 0.84 -13.63 -0.58
N ASP A 101 2.02 -13.31 -1.11
CA ASP A 101 2.99 -12.47 -0.42
C ASP A 101 2.70 -10.96 -0.58
N ASP A 102 3.61 -10.13 -0.07
CA ASP A 102 3.41 -8.68 -0.04
C ASP A 102 3.85 -7.97 -1.34
N ARG A 103 4.46 -8.67 -2.30
CA ARG A 103 5.20 -8.02 -3.39
C ARG A 103 4.33 -7.08 -4.23
N VAL A 104 3.08 -7.47 -4.50
CA VAL A 104 2.18 -6.69 -5.38
C VAL A 104 1.69 -5.44 -4.66
N ARG A 105 1.17 -5.57 -3.44
CA ARG A 105 0.74 -4.41 -2.63
C ARG A 105 1.90 -3.44 -2.37
N LEU A 106 3.11 -3.96 -2.13
CA LEU A 106 4.30 -3.13 -1.91
C LEU A 106 4.76 -2.42 -3.19
N ALA A 107 4.63 -3.05 -4.35
CA ALA A 107 4.93 -2.40 -5.63
C ALA A 107 3.96 -1.24 -5.91
N LEU A 108 2.66 -1.44 -5.64
CA LEU A 108 1.64 -0.41 -5.80
C LEU A 108 1.86 0.77 -4.84
N SER A 109 2.12 0.48 -3.56
CA SER A 109 2.41 1.51 -2.55
C SER A 109 3.67 2.30 -2.89
N HIS A 110 4.74 1.63 -3.33
CA HIS A 110 5.97 2.29 -3.78
C HIS A 110 5.71 3.18 -5.02
N ALA A 111 5.01 2.65 -6.02
CA ALA A 111 4.68 3.40 -7.23
C ALA A 111 3.91 4.69 -6.93
N ALA A 112 2.95 4.66 -6.02
CA ALA A 112 2.24 5.87 -5.60
C ALA A 112 3.11 6.77 -4.71
N LEU A 113 3.52 6.25 -3.55
CA LEU A 113 4.04 7.05 -2.45
C LEU A 113 5.51 7.44 -2.62
N ARG A 114 6.26 6.77 -3.51
CA ARG A 114 7.66 7.11 -3.81
C ARG A 114 7.82 7.69 -5.19
N GLU A 115 7.14 7.14 -6.19
CA GLU A 115 7.30 7.54 -7.59
C GLU A 115 6.22 8.52 -8.08
N GLY A 116 5.13 8.71 -7.34
CA GLY A 116 4.07 9.64 -7.72
C GLY A 116 3.16 9.15 -8.86
N LYS A 117 3.17 7.84 -9.17
CA LYS A 117 2.36 7.27 -10.25
C LYS A 117 0.88 7.31 -9.91
N LYS A 118 0.04 7.56 -10.92
CA LYS A 118 -1.43 7.64 -10.82
C LYS A 118 -2.08 6.26 -10.68
N VAL A 119 -1.83 5.58 -9.56
CA VAL A 119 -2.36 4.23 -9.30
C VAL A 119 -3.88 4.18 -9.09
N SER A 120 -4.57 5.32 -9.02
CA SER A 120 -6.03 5.38 -9.09
C SER A 120 -6.57 4.97 -10.47
N ASP A 121 -5.75 5.10 -11.52
CA ASP A 121 -6.06 4.59 -12.84
C ASP A 121 -5.90 3.06 -12.85
N TRP A 122 -6.95 2.35 -13.27
CA TRP A 122 -6.98 0.89 -13.30
C TRP A 122 -5.89 0.27 -14.19
N ALA A 123 -5.60 0.88 -15.35
CA ALA A 123 -4.59 0.37 -16.26
C ALA A 123 -3.19 0.54 -15.66
N VAL A 124 -2.93 1.69 -15.03
CA VAL A 124 -1.67 1.96 -14.32
C VAL A 124 -1.48 0.98 -13.16
N ALA A 125 -2.50 0.80 -12.32
CA ALA A 125 -2.45 -0.14 -11.20
C ALA A 125 -2.23 -1.59 -11.68
N ALA A 126 -3.01 -2.04 -12.68
CA ALA A 126 -2.88 -3.38 -13.24
C ALA A 126 -1.50 -3.61 -13.87
N GLU A 127 -0.94 -2.63 -14.58
CA GLU A 127 0.40 -2.71 -15.14
C GLU A 127 1.47 -2.90 -14.06
N ILE A 128 1.41 -2.10 -12.98
CA ILE A 128 2.33 -2.21 -11.85
C ILE A 128 2.19 -3.58 -11.18
N GLY A 129 0.95 -4.01 -10.92
CA GLY A 129 0.67 -5.28 -10.26
C GLY A 129 1.12 -6.48 -11.09
N ALA A 130 0.80 -6.50 -12.38
CA ALA A 130 1.26 -7.54 -13.30
C ALA A 130 2.78 -7.58 -13.40
N GLY A 131 3.44 -6.41 -13.45
CA GLY A 131 4.90 -6.32 -13.42
C GLY A 131 5.52 -6.93 -12.16
N ALA A 132 4.95 -6.65 -10.99
CA ALA A 132 5.39 -7.21 -9.71
C ALA A 132 5.13 -8.72 -9.59
N GLY A 133 4.01 -9.19 -10.16
CA GLY A 133 3.67 -10.61 -10.25
C GLY A 133 4.40 -11.35 -11.37
N LYS A 134 5.09 -10.66 -12.29
CA LYS A 134 5.62 -11.23 -13.54
C LYS A 134 4.55 -11.96 -14.35
N ILE A 135 3.33 -11.41 -14.35
CA ILE A 135 2.20 -11.91 -15.14
C ILE A 135 2.34 -11.34 -16.56
N ASP A 136 2.21 -12.19 -17.57
CA ASP A 136 2.27 -11.74 -18.97
C ASP A 136 1.17 -10.73 -19.28
N LYS A 137 1.57 -9.62 -19.90
CA LYS A 137 0.66 -8.62 -20.47
C LYS A 137 0.16 -9.19 -21.80
N LYS A 138 -1.01 -9.85 -21.81
CA LYS A 138 -1.69 -10.18 -23.07
C LYS A 138 -2.37 -8.97 -23.66
#